data_AF-A0A1A0H7A5-F1
#
_entry.id   AF-A0A1A0H7A5-F1
#
_cell.length_a   1.000
_cell.length_b   1.000
_cell.length_c   1.000
_cell.angle_alpha   90.00
_cell.angle_beta   90.00
_cell.angle_gamma   90.00
#
_symmetry.space_group_name_H-M   'P 1'
#
loop_
_entity.id
_entity.type
_entity.pdbx_description
1 polymer ?
#
loop_
_entity_poly.entity_id
_entity_poly.type
_entity_poly.pdbx_seq_one_letter_code
_entity_poly.pdbx_strand_id
1 'polypeptide(L)'
;MASDNCYYNLNTENCIAMNQIAQEIYRSVRENDIILARLTDLVDTRLKLPNLADKSDNAEAEYSGDYLRSHLDNNLHLDSVEYDETKFAQVKSTRIRQLLIDNYRLLIIKQSKQAENKQLLSIYNSYEQILSETIVPKLTQDVSSLNIERIFAARILCAEHKFPLEDELWGTYCKYLESLESVRVFSNKLIEILVGHLHDEQMERLATQVNILGNLIKQLNGGGLHRNQISNFDYLI
;
A
#
# COMPACT_ATOMS: atom_id res chain seq x y z
N MET A 1 24.04 2.39 -37.91
CA MET A 1 23.78 3.36 -36.83
C MET A 1 22.28 3.46 -36.66
N ALA A 2 21.75 2.80 -35.64
CA ALA A 2 20.38 2.95 -35.17
C ALA A 2 20.49 3.06 -33.65
N SER A 3 20.19 4.24 -33.12
CA SER A 3 20.09 4.50 -31.69
C SER A 3 18.72 3.99 -31.24
N ASP A 4 18.65 2.76 -30.78
CA ASP A 4 17.47 2.28 -30.08
C ASP A 4 17.39 2.96 -28.71
N ASN A 5 16.47 3.91 -28.62
CA ASN A 5 16.09 4.61 -27.41
C ASN A 5 15.53 3.59 -26.40
N CYS A 6 16.35 3.18 -25.43
CA CYS A 6 15.88 2.56 -24.20
C CYS A 6 15.09 3.60 -23.39
N TYR A 7 13.77 3.63 -23.59
CA TYR A 7 12.84 4.28 -22.66
C TYR A 7 12.78 3.42 -21.39
N TYR A 8 13.40 3.90 -20.32
CA TYR A 8 13.21 3.36 -18.97
C TYR A 8 11.75 3.60 -18.54
N ASN A 9 10.93 2.54 -18.57
CA ASN A 9 9.63 2.52 -17.89
C ASN A 9 9.86 2.49 -16.37
N LEU A 10 10.05 3.67 -15.78
CA LEU A 10 10.05 3.88 -14.34
C LEU A 10 8.64 3.67 -13.78
N ASN A 11 8.38 2.51 -13.16
CA ASN A 11 7.46 2.28 -12.04
C ASN A 11 6.16 3.12 -11.98
N THR A 12 5.40 3.23 -13.07
CA THR A 12 4.09 3.94 -13.07
C THR A 12 2.96 3.09 -12.48
N GLU A 13 3.13 1.77 -12.35
CA GLU A 13 2.10 0.87 -11.83
C GLU A 13 1.84 1.08 -10.32
N ASN A 14 2.88 1.34 -9.53
CA ASN A 14 2.72 1.62 -8.09
C ASN A 14 2.09 2.99 -7.80
N CYS A 15 2.27 3.97 -8.68
CA CYS A 15 1.67 5.30 -8.54
C CYS A 15 0.15 5.26 -8.69
N ILE A 16 -0.38 4.36 -9.54
CA ILE A 16 -1.83 4.22 -9.75
C ILE A 16 -2.50 3.68 -8.48
N ALA A 17 -1.92 2.62 -7.90
CA ALA A 17 -2.43 2.01 -6.66
C ALA A 17 -2.39 2.99 -5.48
N MET A 18 -1.30 3.74 -5.31
CA MET A 18 -1.22 4.77 -4.25
C MET A 18 -2.25 5.90 -4.46
N ASN A 19 -2.48 6.31 -5.70
CA ASN A 19 -3.43 7.38 -5.99
C ASN A 19 -4.89 6.92 -5.76
N GLN A 20 -5.20 5.65 -6.06
CA GLN A 20 -6.50 5.05 -5.73
C GLN A 20 -6.73 4.99 -4.21
N ILE A 21 -5.75 4.53 -3.44
CA ILE A 21 -5.85 4.49 -1.96
C ILE A 21 -6.00 5.91 -1.40
N ALA A 22 -5.24 6.88 -1.91
CA ALA A 22 -5.36 8.28 -1.48
C ALA A 22 -6.77 8.85 -1.76
N GLN A 23 -7.37 8.50 -2.90
CA GLN A 23 -8.74 8.91 -3.24
C GLN A 23 -9.80 8.25 -2.34
N GLU A 24 -9.63 6.98 -1.97
CA GLU A 24 -10.52 6.28 -1.03
C GLU A 24 -10.45 6.89 0.37
N ILE A 25 -9.25 7.16 0.87
CA ILE A 25 -9.05 7.83 2.16
C ILE A 25 -9.70 9.21 2.14
N TYR A 26 -9.48 10.00 1.07
CA TYR A 26 -10.09 11.31 0.93
C TYR A 26 -11.62 11.25 0.95
N ARG A 27 -12.22 10.25 0.29
CA ARG A 27 -13.67 10.04 0.29
C ARG A 27 -14.19 9.70 1.69
N SER A 28 -13.52 8.80 2.40
CA SER A 28 -13.89 8.40 3.77
C SER A 28 -13.80 9.56 4.76
N VAL A 29 -12.74 10.39 4.69
CA VAL A 29 -12.62 11.59 5.51
C VAL A 29 -13.77 12.56 5.24
N ARG A 30 -14.13 12.78 3.97
CA ARG A 30 -15.23 13.67 3.61
C ARG A 30 -16.58 13.17 4.10
N GLU A 31 -16.82 11.86 4.09
CA GLU A 31 -18.04 11.26 4.66
C GLU A 31 -18.09 11.45 6.18
N ASN A 32 -16.96 11.27 6.87
CA ASN A 32 -16.85 11.52 8.30
C ASN A 32 -17.11 12.99 8.66
N ASP A 33 -16.60 13.95 7.88
CA ASP A 33 -16.86 15.37 8.08
C ASP A 33 -18.35 15.70 7.94
N ILE A 34 -19.05 15.06 7.00
CA ILE A 34 -20.51 15.23 6.83
C ILE A 34 -21.26 14.66 8.05
N ILE A 35 -20.83 13.51 8.57
CA ILE A 35 -21.44 12.92 9.77
C ILE A 35 -21.21 13.81 10.99
N LEU A 36 -19.98 14.31 11.17
CA LEU A 36 -19.63 15.22 12.26
C LEU A 36 -20.45 16.52 12.17
N ALA A 37 -20.56 17.12 10.98
CA ALA A 37 -21.38 18.30 10.79
C ALA A 37 -22.85 18.06 11.18
N ARG A 38 -23.42 16.91 10.80
CA ARG A 38 -24.80 16.53 11.21
C ARG A 38 -24.93 16.32 12.71
N LEU A 39 -23.91 15.75 13.34
CA LEU A 39 -23.91 15.46 14.78
C LEU A 39 -23.79 16.76 15.58
N THR A 40 -22.95 17.68 15.14
CA THR A 40 -22.84 19.05 15.68
C THR A 40 -24.15 19.81 15.53
N ASP A 41 -24.78 19.80 14.35
CA ASP A 41 -26.09 20.41 14.14
C ASP A 41 -27.16 19.80 15.06
N LEU A 42 -27.15 18.49 15.27
CA LEU A 42 -28.07 17.81 16.18
C LEU A 42 -27.84 18.21 17.64
N VAL A 43 -26.58 18.36 18.04
CA VAL A 43 -26.23 18.86 19.38
C VAL A 43 -26.69 20.30 19.54
N ASP A 44 -26.35 21.19 18.61
CA ASP A 44 -26.69 22.61 18.72
C ASP A 44 -28.20 22.88 18.62
N THR A 45 -28.95 22.09 17.86
CA THR A 45 -30.40 22.28 17.69
C THR A 45 -31.25 21.57 18.74
N ARG A 46 -30.79 20.44 19.31
CA ARG A 46 -31.58 19.62 20.25
C ARG A 46 -31.11 19.68 21.69
N LEU A 47 -29.86 20.05 21.99
CA LEU A 47 -29.43 20.36 23.36
C LEU A 47 -29.73 21.83 23.68
N LYS A 48 -31.02 22.14 23.83
CA LYS A 48 -31.39 23.27 24.69
C LYS A 48 -31.10 22.86 26.13
N LEU A 49 -29.94 23.24 26.64
CA LEU A 49 -29.68 23.21 28.08
C LEU A 49 -30.84 23.94 28.78
N PRO A 50 -31.45 23.35 29.83
CA PRO A 50 -32.58 23.98 30.50
C PRO A 50 -32.11 25.31 31.10
N ASN A 51 -32.62 26.41 30.55
CA ASN A 51 -32.46 27.73 31.13
C ASN A 51 -33.03 27.70 32.55
N LEU A 52 -32.15 27.79 33.54
CA LEU A 52 -32.48 28.14 34.92
C LEU A 52 -32.98 29.59 34.91
N ALA A 53 -34.25 29.79 34.60
CA ALA A 53 -34.94 31.04 34.83
C ALA A 53 -35.49 31.01 36.25
N ASP A 54 -34.90 31.84 37.11
CA ASP A 54 -35.50 32.27 38.38
C ASP A 54 -36.91 32.78 38.13
N LYS A 55 -37.92 32.11 38.69
CA LYS A 55 -39.22 32.71 38.98
C LYS A 55 -39.68 32.30 40.37
N SER A 56 -39.66 33.32 41.21
CA SER A 56 -40.30 33.46 42.51
C SER A 56 -41.81 33.21 42.47
N ASP A 57 -42.30 32.76 43.62
CA ASP A 57 -43.63 32.97 44.21
C ASP A 57 -44.87 32.71 43.34
N ASN A 58 -45.52 31.58 43.60
CA ASN A 58 -46.86 31.58 44.19
C ASN A 58 -47.23 30.20 44.73
N ALA A 59 -47.82 30.22 45.92
CA ALA A 59 -48.34 29.06 46.63
C ALA A 59 -49.64 28.52 45.98
N GLU A 60 -49.91 27.26 46.30
CA GLU A 60 -51.19 26.54 46.14
C GLU A 60 -51.53 26.00 44.74
N ALA A 61 -50.93 24.85 44.44
CA ALA A 61 -51.58 23.79 43.67
C ALA A 61 -51.32 22.45 44.37
N GLU A 62 -52.22 22.11 45.29
CA GLU A 62 -52.37 20.74 45.76
C GLU A 62 -52.85 19.88 44.58
N TYR A 63 -52.16 18.76 44.33
CA TYR A 63 -52.46 17.73 43.33
C TYR A 63 -52.37 18.11 41.84
N SER A 64 -51.15 18.29 41.34
CA SER A 64 -50.77 17.75 40.03
C SER A 64 -49.55 16.86 40.23
N GLY A 65 -49.62 15.62 39.75
CA GLY A 65 -48.68 14.53 40.02
C GLY A 65 -47.23 14.98 40.17
N ASP A 66 -46.59 14.52 41.25
CA ASP A 66 -45.25 14.87 41.71
C ASP A 66 -44.25 14.67 40.56
N TYR A 67 -44.07 15.70 39.72
CA TYR A 67 -43.40 15.60 38.41
C TYR A 67 -41.97 15.10 38.56
N LEU A 68 -41.30 15.61 39.60
CA LEU A 68 -39.97 15.17 40.01
C LEU A 68 -39.95 13.67 40.28
N ARG A 69 -40.93 13.14 41.02
CA ARG A 69 -41.02 11.72 41.35
C ARG A 69 -41.30 10.87 40.12
N SER A 70 -42.23 11.30 39.25
CA SER A 70 -42.47 10.60 37.98
C SER A 70 -41.21 10.56 37.10
N HIS A 71 -40.43 11.63 37.06
CA HIS A 71 -39.19 11.70 36.30
C HIS A 71 -38.10 10.82 36.92
N LEU A 72 -38.04 10.80 38.24
CA LEU A 72 -37.13 9.98 39.03
C LEU A 72 -37.44 8.48 38.88
N ASP A 73 -38.71 8.07 38.92
CA ASP A 73 -39.11 6.67 38.73
C ASP A 73 -38.97 6.21 37.27
N ASN A 74 -39.25 7.08 36.30
CA ASN A 74 -39.09 6.72 34.89
C ASN A 74 -37.63 6.59 34.46
N ASN A 75 -36.72 7.44 34.97
CA ASN A 75 -35.32 7.45 34.52
C ASN A 75 -34.37 6.66 35.42
N LEU A 76 -34.66 6.60 36.72
CA LEU A 76 -33.76 6.01 37.72
C LEU A 76 -34.40 4.82 38.43
N HIS A 77 -35.66 4.49 38.13
CA HIS A 77 -36.39 3.35 38.72
C HIS A 77 -36.27 3.29 40.23
N LEU A 78 -36.49 4.43 40.89
CA LEU A 78 -36.28 4.58 42.34
C LEU A 78 -37.11 3.63 43.19
N ASP A 79 -38.30 3.25 42.72
CA ASP A 79 -39.15 2.23 43.37
C ASP A 79 -38.58 0.81 43.35
N SER A 80 -37.59 0.52 42.49
CA SER A 80 -36.94 -0.80 42.46
C SER A 80 -35.87 -0.98 43.54
N VAL A 81 -35.48 0.09 44.24
CA VAL A 81 -34.44 0.04 45.26
C VAL A 81 -35.06 -0.23 46.62
N GLU A 82 -34.81 -1.43 47.15
CA GLU A 82 -35.24 -1.82 48.49
C GLU A 82 -34.70 -0.83 49.53
N TYR A 83 -35.60 -0.34 50.38
CA TYR A 83 -35.28 0.63 51.41
C TYR A 83 -36.05 0.32 52.69
N ASP A 84 -35.34 0.42 53.81
CA ASP A 84 -35.93 0.29 55.15
C ASP A 84 -36.58 1.61 55.57
N GLU A 85 -37.90 1.67 55.46
CA GLU A 85 -38.74 2.83 55.79
C GLU A 85 -38.56 3.34 57.23
N THR A 86 -38.01 2.52 58.12
CA THR A 86 -37.83 2.87 59.53
C THR A 86 -36.70 3.90 59.74
N LYS A 87 -35.75 4.03 58.80
CA LYS A 87 -34.56 4.90 58.94
C LYS A 87 -34.87 6.39 59.10
N PHE A 88 -35.99 6.90 58.57
CA PHE A 88 -36.41 8.30 58.68
C PHE A 88 -37.74 8.50 59.42
N ALA A 89 -38.21 7.50 60.18
CA ALA A 89 -39.49 7.54 60.89
C ALA A 89 -39.63 8.74 61.86
N GLN A 90 -38.51 9.27 62.36
CA GLN A 90 -38.45 10.38 63.32
C GLN A 90 -38.82 11.76 62.71
N VAL A 91 -38.83 11.89 61.37
CA VAL A 91 -39.09 13.16 60.70
C VAL A 91 -40.59 13.42 60.60
N LYS A 92 -41.09 14.42 61.34
CA LYS A 92 -42.54 14.72 61.42
C LYS A 92 -43.17 15.13 60.08
N SER A 93 -42.44 15.85 59.23
CA SER A 93 -42.93 16.26 57.91
C SER A 93 -42.84 15.10 56.92
N THR A 94 -44.00 14.67 56.40
CA THR A 94 -44.12 13.60 55.41
C THR A 94 -43.36 13.91 54.13
N ARG A 95 -43.41 15.17 53.67
CA ARG A 95 -42.71 15.61 52.45
C ARG A 95 -41.18 15.55 52.61
N ILE A 96 -40.66 16.03 53.73
CA ILE A 96 -39.22 16.00 54.01
C ILE A 96 -38.76 14.55 54.19
N ARG A 97 -39.58 13.71 54.84
CA ARG A 97 -39.30 12.27 54.97
C ARG A 97 -39.18 11.61 53.60
N GLN A 98 -40.12 11.86 52.69
CA GLN A 98 -40.07 11.31 51.34
C GLN A 98 -38.82 11.76 50.58
N LEU A 99 -38.46 13.04 50.63
CA LEU A 99 -37.24 13.55 50.00
C LEU A 99 -35.96 12.92 50.57
N LEU A 100 -35.93 12.61 51.87
CA LEU A 100 -34.79 11.91 52.48
C LEU A 100 -34.71 10.45 52.02
N ILE A 101 -35.85 9.77 51.89
CA ILE A 101 -35.94 8.42 51.32
C ILE A 101 -35.43 8.42 49.88
N ASP A 102 -35.94 9.33 49.05
CA ASP A 102 -35.57 9.43 47.64
C ASP A 102 -34.08 9.76 47.48
N ASN A 103 -33.54 10.70 48.25
CA ASN A 103 -32.10 11.02 48.26
C ASN A 103 -31.24 9.82 48.66
N TYR A 104 -31.67 9.05 49.65
CA TYR A 104 -30.93 7.87 50.09
C TYR A 104 -30.93 6.77 49.01
N ARG A 105 -32.08 6.52 48.38
CA ARG A 105 -32.17 5.58 47.26
C ARG A 105 -31.32 6.04 46.07
N LEU A 106 -31.31 7.33 45.75
CA LEU A 106 -30.43 7.92 44.73
C LEU A 106 -28.94 7.70 45.06
N LEU A 107 -28.56 7.81 46.33
CA LEU A 107 -27.20 7.56 46.77
C LEU A 107 -26.80 6.08 46.58
N ILE A 108 -27.71 5.14 46.87
CA ILE A 108 -27.49 3.71 46.60
C ILE A 108 -27.31 3.47 45.09
N ILE A 109 -28.20 4.03 44.26
CA ILE A 109 -28.10 3.91 42.79
C ILE A 109 -26.75 4.43 42.30
N LYS A 110 -26.34 5.60 42.79
CA LYS A 110 -25.04 6.20 42.45
C LYS A 110 -23.88 5.28 42.81
N GLN A 111 -23.87 4.70 44.00
CA GLN A 111 -22.83 3.78 44.44
C GLN A 111 -22.81 2.50 43.59
N SER A 112 -23.98 1.93 43.31
CA SER A 112 -24.11 0.76 42.44
C SER A 112 -23.57 1.04 41.03
N LYS A 113 -23.95 2.19 40.44
CA LYS A 113 -23.47 2.59 39.11
C LYS A 113 -21.98 2.88 39.07
N GLN A 114 -21.42 3.45 40.15
CA GLN A 114 -19.97 3.61 40.26
C GLN A 114 -19.24 2.27 40.34
N ALA A 115 -19.78 1.28 41.06
CA ALA A 115 -19.22 -0.05 41.12
C ALA A 115 -19.29 -0.77 39.75
N GLU A 116 -20.44 -0.68 39.07
CA GLU A 116 -20.64 -1.22 37.72
C GLU A 116 -19.66 -0.58 36.72
N ASN A 117 -19.52 0.74 36.73
CA ASN A 117 -18.56 1.45 35.87
C ASN A 117 -17.11 1.02 36.14
N LYS A 118 -16.75 0.80 37.42
CA LYS A 118 -15.42 0.31 37.78
C LYS A 118 -15.19 -1.11 37.26
N GLN A 119 -16.20 -1.97 37.30
CA GLN A 119 -16.13 -3.32 36.72
C GLN A 119 -16.01 -3.26 35.19
N LEU A 120 -16.82 -2.45 34.51
CA LEU A 120 -16.75 -2.24 33.07
C LEU A 120 -15.37 -1.73 32.64
N LEU A 121 -14.80 -0.78 33.37
CA LEU A 121 -13.44 -0.29 33.11
C LEU A 121 -12.39 -1.40 33.27
N SER A 122 -12.53 -2.24 34.31
CA SER A 122 -11.64 -3.39 34.49
C SER A 122 -11.73 -4.37 33.32
N ILE A 123 -12.94 -4.66 32.85
CA ILE A 123 -13.18 -5.55 31.71
C ILE A 123 -12.58 -4.95 30.43
N TYR A 124 -12.80 -3.65 30.20
CA TYR A 124 -12.22 -2.93 29.07
C TYR A 124 -10.69 -3.04 29.06
N ASN A 125 -10.05 -2.77 30.20
CA ASN A 125 -8.59 -2.88 30.33
C ASN A 125 -8.10 -4.31 30.08
N SER A 126 -8.84 -5.33 30.53
CA SER A 126 -8.51 -6.74 30.24
C SER A 126 -8.60 -7.06 28.75
N TYR A 127 -9.62 -6.57 28.05
CA TYR A 127 -9.72 -6.74 26.59
C TYR A 127 -8.61 -6.00 25.85
N GLU A 128 -8.30 -4.77 26.26
CA GLU A 128 -7.20 -3.99 25.70
C GLU A 128 -5.85 -4.72 25.88
N GLN A 129 -5.63 -5.31 27.06
CA GLN A 129 -4.44 -6.10 27.34
C GLN A 129 -4.36 -7.34 26.43
N ILE A 130 -5.46 -8.11 26.29
CA ILE A 130 -5.48 -9.28 25.41
C ILE A 130 -5.22 -8.89 23.95
N LEU A 131 -5.82 -7.78 23.48
CA LEU A 131 -5.63 -7.29 22.13
C LEU A 131 -4.18 -6.87 21.88
N SER A 132 -3.61 -6.07 22.79
CA SER A 132 -2.27 -5.50 22.63
C SER A 132 -1.14 -6.50 22.88
N GLU A 133 -1.28 -7.38 23.87
CA GLU A 133 -0.21 -8.32 24.26
C GLU A 133 -0.28 -9.65 23.52
N THR A 134 -1.47 -10.10 23.11
CA THR A 134 -1.65 -11.44 22.51
C THR A 134 -2.05 -11.38 21.05
N ILE A 135 -3.13 -10.69 20.71
CA ILE A 135 -3.73 -10.79 19.37
C ILE A 135 -2.89 -10.05 18.33
N VAL A 136 -2.57 -8.77 18.57
CA VAL A 136 -1.81 -7.95 17.62
C VAL A 136 -0.40 -8.51 17.37
N PRO A 137 0.37 -8.92 18.41
CA PRO A 137 1.69 -9.50 18.19
C PRO A 137 1.63 -10.80 17.40
N LYS A 138 0.66 -11.68 17.68
CA LYS A 138 0.51 -12.95 16.97
C LYS A 138 0.13 -12.75 15.50
N LEU A 139 -0.80 -11.84 15.21
CA LEU A 139 -1.13 -11.47 13.83
C LEU A 139 0.08 -10.87 13.09
N THR A 140 0.88 -10.04 13.77
CA THR A 140 2.10 -9.46 13.19
C THR A 140 3.13 -10.55 12.89
N GLN A 141 3.27 -11.53 13.78
CA GLN A 141 4.13 -12.70 13.59
C GLN A 141 3.66 -13.57 12.41
N ASP A 142 2.36 -13.84 12.31
CA ASP A 142 1.78 -14.64 11.23
C ASP A 142 1.95 -13.95 9.86
N VAL A 143 1.73 -12.63 9.79
CA VAL A 143 1.94 -11.86 8.55
C VAL A 143 3.41 -11.79 8.17
N SER A 144 4.30 -11.57 9.13
CA SER A 144 5.74 -11.49 8.85
C SER A 144 6.32 -12.84 8.42
N SER A 145 5.92 -13.94 9.05
CA SER A 145 6.34 -15.30 8.65
C SER A 145 5.86 -15.64 7.23
N LEU A 146 4.60 -15.40 6.90
CA LEU A 146 4.08 -15.60 5.54
C LEU A 146 4.82 -14.74 4.50
N ASN A 147 5.15 -13.49 4.83
CA ASN A 147 5.92 -12.63 3.94
C ASN A 147 7.36 -13.13 3.74
N ILE A 148 8.01 -13.63 4.79
CA ILE A 148 9.33 -14.24 4.70
C ILE A 148 9.29 -15.48 3.79
N GLU A 149 8.29 -16.34 3.95
CA GLU A 149 8.10 -17.52 3.09
C GLU A 149 7.89 -17.14 1.62
N ARG A 150 7.05 -16.13 1.35
CA ARG A 150 6.83 -15.62 -0.01
C ARG A 150 8.10 -15.06 -0.63
N ILE A 151 8.88 -14.29 0.12
CA ILE A 151 10.17 -13.76 -0.34
C ILE A 151 11.13 -14.91 -0.64
N PHE A 152 11.16 -15.93 0.21
CA PHE A 152 12.03 -17.08 0.02
C PHE A 152 11.65 -17.89 -1.23
N ALA A 153 10.35 -18.14 -1.44
CA ALA A 153 9.84 -18.81 -2.63
C ALA A 153 10.15 -18.02 -3.92
N ALA A 154 9.96 -16.70 -3.90
CA ALA A 154 10.32 -15.84 -5.03
C ALA A 154 11.83 -15.86 -5.32
N ARG A 155 12.66 -15.89 -4.27
CA ARG A 155 14.12 -15.98 -4.40
C ARG A 155 14.56 -17.31 -5.02
N ILE A 156 13.95 -18.43 -4.62
CA ILE A 156 14.21 -19.75 -5.23
C ILE A 156 13.84 -19.73 -6.70
N LEU A 157 12.63 -19.28 -7.06
CA LEU A 157 12.19 -19.21 -8.45
C LEU A 157 13.11 -18.33 -9.32
N CYS A 158 13.50 -17.15 -8.82
CA CYS A 158 14.44 -16.28 -9.51
C CYS A 158 15.83 -16.93 -9.66
N ALA A 159 16.31 -17.65 -8.64
CA ALA A 159 17.58 -18.36 -8.73
C ALA A 159 17.51 -19.50 -9.77
N GLU A 160 16.45 -20.32 -9.72
CA GLU A 160 16.23 -21.42 -10.66
C GLU A 160 16.16 -20.95 -12.12
N HIS A 161 15.69 -19.73 -12.40
CA HIS A 161 15.61 -19.21 -13.77
C HIS A 161 16.86 -18.42 -14.19
N LYS A 162 17.56 -17.76 -13.26
CA LYS A 162 18.69 -16.88 -13.59
C LYS A 162 19.99 -17.65 -13.84
N PHE A 163 20.27 -18.68 -13.03
CA PHE A 163 21.49 -19.50 -13.19
C PHE A 163 21.57 -20.27 -14.52
N PRO A 164 20.52 -20.96 -15.01
CA PRO A 164 20.61 -21.67 -16.28
C PRO A 164 20.76 -20.74 -17.48
N LEU A 165 20.18 -19.53 -17.42
CA LEU A 165 20.33 -18.53 -18.47
C LEU A 165 21.76 -18.00 -18.55
N GLU A 166 22.43 -17.81 -17.41
CA GLU A 166 23.83 -17.42 -17.32
C GLU A 166 24.76 -18.53 -17.83
N ASP A 167 24.48 -19.80 -17.50
CA ASP A 167 25.26 -20.95 -17.99
C ASP A 167 25.10 -21.16 -19.51
N GLU A 168 23.89 -20.96 -20.06
CA GLU A 168 23.64 -21.06 -21.51
C GLU A 168 24.36 -19.93 -22.28
N LEU A 169 24.32 -18.70 -21.76
CA LEU A 169 25.07 -17.56 -22.28
C LEU A 169 26.58 -17.79 -22.24
N TRP A 170 27.09 -18.34 -21.14
CA TRP A 170 28.50 -18.68 -21.02
C TRP A 170 28.90 -19.78 -22.00
N GLY A 171 28.06 -20.81 -22.16
CA GLY A 171 28.29 -21.88 -23.14
C GLY A 171 28.31 -21.37 -24.59
N THR A 172 27.42 -20.44 -24.94
CA THR A 172 27.44 -19.80 -26.28
C THR A 172 28.67 -18.90 -26.46
N TYR A 173 29.08 -18.16 -25.43
CA TYR A 173 30.30 -17.37 -25.44
C TYR A 173 31.57 -18.24 -25.64
N CYS A 174 31.68 -19.37 -24.94
CA CYS A 174 32.78 -20.32 -25.12
C CYS A 174 32.83 -20.87 -26.55
N LYS A 175 31.68 -21.27 -27.13
CA LYS A 175 31.61 -21.72 -28.53
C LYS A 175 32.06 -20.63 -29.52
N TYR A 176 31.73 -19.37 -29.23
CA TYR A 176 32.18 -18.25 -30.05
C TYR A 176 33.70 -18.05 -29.96
N LEU A 177 34.29 -18.16 -28.76
CA LEU A 177 35.74 -18.11 -28.57
C LEU A 177 36.46 -19.26 -29.30
N GLU A 178 35.93 -20.49 -29.21
CA GLU A 178 36.47 -21.64 -29.96
C GLU A 178 36.43 -21.41 -31.47
N SER A 179 35.33 -20.86 -31.97
CA SER A 179 35.17 -20.52 -33.39
C SER A 179 36.19 -19.47 -33.84
N LEU A 180 36.41 -18.43 -33.02
CA LEU A 180 37.42 -17.40 -33.27
C LEU A 180 38.84 -17.97 -33.27
N GLU A 181 39.16 -18.85 -32.33
CA GLU A 181 40.47 -19.50 -32.28
C GLU A 181 40.68 -20.40 -33.51
N SER A 182 39.64 -21.13 -33.96
CA SER A 182 39.70 -21.89 -35.21
C SER A 182 39.99 -20.99 -36.42
N VAL A 183 39.33 -19.83 -36.51
CA VAL A 183 39.57 -18.84 -37.58
C VAL A 183 40.98 -18.30 -37.51
N ARG A 184 41.49 -17.99 -36.31
CA ARG A 184 42.88 -17.56 -36.10
C ARG A 184 43.87 -18.63 -36.56
N VAL A 185 43.70 -19.88 -36.16
CA VAL A 185 44.56 -21.01 -36.56
C VAL A 185 44.53 -21.19 -38.08
N PHE A 186 43.35 -21.15 -38.70
CA PHE A 186 43.24 -21.23 -40.15
C PHE A 186 43.93 -20.07 -40.85
N SER A 187 43.77 -18.85 -40.34
CA SER A 187 44.40 -17.65 -40.88
C SER A 187 45.92 -17.72 -40.78
N ASN A 188 46.45 -18.18 -39.64
CA ASN A 188 47.89 -18.39 -39.45
C ASN A 188 48.44 -19.46 -40.41
N LYS A 189 47.73 -20.57 -40.60
CA LYS A 189 48.12 -21.59 -41.60
C LYS A 189 48.12 -21.01 -43.01
N LEU A 190 47.14 -20.16 -43.34
CA LEU A 190 47.07 -19.49 -44.63
C LEU A 190 48.27 -18.55 -44.82
N ILE A 191 48.63 -17.78 -43.78
CA ILE A 191 49.83 -16.93 -43.77
C ILE A 191 51.11 -17.77 -43.93
N GLU A 192 51.24 -18.88 -43.21
CA GLU A 192 52.40 -19.78 -43.31
C GLU A 192 52.54 -20.38 -44.72
N ILE A 193 51.43 -20.78 -45.35
CA ILE A 193 51.43 -21.26 -46.74
C ILE A 193 51.83 -20.13 -47.69
N LEU A 194 51.29 -18.92 -47.51
CA LEU A 194 51.62 -17.76 -48.35
C LEU A 194 53.10 -17.39 -48.24
N VAL A 195 53.65 -17.37 -47.02
CA VAL A 195 55.07 -17.06 -46.77
C VAL A 195 55.98 -18.21 -47.23
N GLY A 196 55.55 -19.45 -47.08
CA GLY A 196 56.36 -20.63 -47.39
C GLY A 196 56.39 -21.04 -48.86
N HIS A 197 55.44 -20.58 -49.70
CA HIS A 197 55.34 -21.00 -51.11
C HIS A 197 55.46 -19.86 -52.12
N LEU A 198 55.33 -18.59 -51.71
CA LEU A 198 55.51 -17.46 -52.62
C LEU A 198 56.84 -16.75 -52.34
N HIS A 199 57.67 -16.60 -53.37
CA HIS A 199 58.80 -15.66 -53.35
C HIS A 199 58.26 -14.22 -53.36
N ASP A 200 59.01 -13.26 -52.81
CA ASP A 200 58.59 -11.86 -52.57
C ASP A 200 57.82 -11.22 -53.74
N GLU A 201 58.25 -11.47 -54.98
CA GLU A 201 57.65 -10.90 -56.18
C GLU A 201 56.22 -11.41 -56.48
N GLN A 202 55.93 -12.68 -56.14
CA GLN A 202 54.57 -13.22 -56.29
C GLN A 202 53.65 -12.80 -55.14
N MET A 203 54.19 -12.58 -53.95
CA MET A 203 53.48 -12.01 -52.81
C MET A 203 53.06 -10.56 -53.07
N GLU A 204 53.92 -9.73 -53.66
CA GLU A 204 53.56 -8.36 -54.07
C GLU A 204 52.47 -8.36 -55.15
N ARG A 205 52.53 -9.27 -56.13
CA ARG A 205 51.47 -9.45 -57.13
C ARG A 205 50.15 -9.89 -56.52
N LEU A 206 50.16 -10.81 -55.55
CA LEU A 206 48.94 -11.28 -54.91
C LEU A 206 48.35 -10.19 -53.99
N ALA A 207 49.19 -9.47 -53.25
CA ALA A 207 48.78 -8.34 -52.42
C ALA A 207 48.14 -7.22 -53.26
N THR A 208 48.72 -6.89 -54.42
CA THR A 208 48.12 -5.91 -55.34
C THR A 208 46.79 -6.39 -55.91
N GLN A 209 46.65 -7.67 -56.27
CA GLN A 209 45.38 -8.24 -56.74
C GLN A 209 44.29 -8.27 -55.66
N VAL A 210 44.63 -8.63 -54.42
CA VAL A 210 43.70 -8.60 -53.28
C VAL A 210 43.27 -7.16 -52.98
N ASN A 211 44.19 -6.19 -53.10
CA ASN A 211 43.87 -4.78 -52.88
C ASN A 211 42.95 -4.22 -53.98
N ILE A 212 43.16 -4.63 -55.24
CA ILE A 212 42.25 -4.32 -56.36
C ILE A 212 40.86 -4.92 -56.10
N LEU A 213 40.77 -6.18 -55.68
CA LEU A 213 39.50 -6.83 -55.34
C LEU A 213 38.82 -6.15 -54.14
N GLY A 214 39.56 -5.78 -53.10
CA GLY A 214 39.04 -5.03 -51.95
C GLY A 214 38.49 -3.67 -52.35
N ASN A 215 39.15 -2.97 -53.28
CA ASN A 215 38.68 -1.71 -53.83
C ASN A 215 37.42 -1.89 -54.70
N LEU A 216 37.35 -2.96 -55.50
CA LEU A 216 36.16 -3.30 -56.29
C LEU A 216 34.97 -3.64 -55.39
N ILE A 217 35.17 -4.41 -54.31
CA ILE A 217 34.12 -4.74 -53.34
C ILE A 217 33.64 -3.47 -52.62
N LYS A 218 34.55 -2.57 -52.23
CA LYS A 218 34.18 -1.27 -51.66
C LYS A 218 33.39 -0.40 -52.66
N GLN A 219 33.76 -0.40 -53.93
CA GLN A 219 33.02 0.33 -54.98
C GLN A 219 31.64 -0.29 -55.28
N LEU A 220 31.53 -1.63 -55.23
CA LEU A 220 30.27 -2.37 -55.33
C LEU A 220 29.34 -2.04 -54.16
N ASN A 221 29.84 -2.10 -52.92
CA ASN A 221 29.06 -1.81 -51.71
C ASN A 221 28.74 -0.30 -51.56
N GLY A 222 29.55 0.57 -52.16
CA GLY A 222 29.32 2.02 -52.24
C GLY A 222 28.39 2.47 -53.37
N GLY A 223 27.82 1.55 -54.16
CA GLY A 223 26.85 1.86 -55.22
C GLY A 223 27.42 2.43 -56.53
N GLY A 224 28.74 2.32 -56.76
CA GLY A 224 29.46 3.02 -57.83
C GLY A 224 29.52 2.34 -59.21
N LEU A 225 28.77 1.26 -59.46
CA LEU A 225 28.73 0.59 -60.78
C LEU A 225 27.51 1.05 -61.60
N HIS A 226 27.47 2.34 -61.92
CA HIS A 226 26.71 2.79 -63.08
C HIS A 226 27.49 2.44 -64.35
N ARG A 227 26.89 1.55 -65.14
CA ARG A 227 27.23 1.26 -66.53
C ARG A 227 27.56 2.56 -67.28
N ASN A 228 28.82 2.81 -67.62
CA ASN A 228 29.13 3.49 -68.87
C ASN A 228 28.77 2.52 -69.99
N GLN A 229 27.47 2.47 -70.32
CA GLN A 229 27.02 1.95 -71.60
C GLN A 229 27.65 2.83 -72.68
N ILE A 230 28.59 2.22 -73.37
CA ILE A 230 28.86 2.38 -74.80
C ILE A 230 27.59 2.89 -75.49
N SER A 231 27.54 4.20 -75.76
CA SER A 231 26.70 4.74 -76.82
C SER A 231 27.40 4.44 -78.13
N ASN A 232 26.84 3.43 -78.79
CA ASN A 232 27.15 2.92 -80.12
C ASN A 232 27.68 3.97 -81.11
N PHE A 233 28.81 3.63 -81.73
CA PHE A 233 29.00 3.78 -83.17
C PHE A 233 27.80 3.16 -83.90
N ASP A 234 27.04 3.97 -84.62
CA ASP A 234 26.70 3.78 -86.04
C ASP A 234 25.40 4.52 -86.38
N TYR A 235 25.57 5.70 -86.98
CA TYR A 235 24.75 6.10 -88.11
C TYR A 235 25.69 6.46 -89.26
N LEU A 236 25.86 5.48 -90.16
CA LEU A 236 26.15 5.70 -91.57
C LEU A 236 25.03 6.55 -92.19
N ILE A 237 25.37 7.70 -92.77
CA ILE A 237 25.42 8.01 -94.23
C ILE A 237 26.39 9.18 -94.40
#